data_AF-A0A345IIZ4-F1
#
_entry.id   AF-A0A345IIZ4-F1
#
_cell.length_a   1.000
_cell.length_b   1.000
_cell.length_c   1.000
_cell.angle_alpha   90.00
_cell.angle_beta   90.00
_cell.angle_gamma   90.00
#
_symmetry.space_group_name_H-M   'P 1'
#
loop_
_entity.id
_entity.type
_entity.pdbx_description
1 polymer ?
#
loop_
_entity_poly.entity_id
_entity_poly.type
_entity_poly.pdbx_seq_one_letter_code
_entity_poly.pdbx_strand_id
1 'polypeptide(L)'
;MIPPQLLRWGLAFAALGLAFLGALLVIRGGDFGWRLIALGLPLSGVFALAGDALGGDFSGTLAKRWRGLVTHTAPWLWWLALSVALKIPVPLWPEGFSLLGLLSTGALFASALTFAAGRVGWARAGAMALFACLTGLGVEVLGSQTGIPFGQYSYATSPPPTIFTVPLIVPLGWFAFTLAGLLLSGGRPWLAGLLIMLWDVGLEPLMTAQRYWLWSDPQPLWAGAPLQNFLGWWAVGTAIAWGMKRLAPGLFDAKEKQKAEGFSPSFSLAYFTEAFFLPGGLVLVGRLKEAAVTLAAMMLGALLARAVRRGR
;
A
#
# COMPACT_ATOMS: atom_id res chain seq x y z
N MET A 1 -3.02 -34.30 24.55
CA MET A 1 -4.00 -33.21 24.31
C MET A 1 -3.32 -32.15 23.45
N ILE A 2 -3.97 -31.66 22.40
CA ILE A 2 -3.42 -30.59 21.55
C ILE A 2 -3.52 -29.26 22.32
N PRO A 3 -2.45 -28.43 22.42
CA PRO A 3 -2.54 -27.13 23.07
C PRO A 3 -3.63 -26.25 22.43
N PRO A 4 -4.44 -25.52 23.22
CA PRO A 4 -5.54 -24.72 22.68
C PRO A 4 -5.11 -23.74 21.59
N GLN A 5 -3.97 -23.06 21.78
CA GLN A 5 -3.43 -22.14 20.77
C GLN A 5 -3.05 -22.86 19.47
N LEU A 6 -2.47 -24.06 19.57
CA LEU A 6 -2.06 -24.85 18.41
C LEU A 6 -3.28 -25.36 17.63
N LEU A 7 -4.35 -25.74 18.34
CA LEU A 7 -5.63 -26.09 17.72
C LEU A 7 -6.23 -24.88 16.98
N ARG A 8 -6.29 -23.72 17.64
CA ARG A 8 -6.81 -22.47 17.06
C ARG A 8 -6.11 -22.09 15.76
N TRP A 9 -4.79 -22.00 15.81
CA TRP A 9 -3.98 -21.65 14.64
C TRP A 9 -4.02 -22.74 13.58
N GLY A 10 -3.96 -24.03 13.96
CA GLY A 10 -4.05 -25.15 13.04
C GLY A 10 -5.34 -25.15 12.22
N LEU A 11 -6.49 -24.88 12.85
CA LEU A 11 -7.77 -24.77 12.17
C LEU A 11 -7.87 -23.54 11.27
N ALA A 12 -7.35 -22.40 11.73
CA ALA A 12 -7.29 -21.19 10.92
C ALA A 12 -6.44 -21.41 9.66
N PHE A 13 -5.27 -22.05 9.80
CA PHE A 13 -4.39 -22.40 8.68
C PHE A 13 -5.02 -23.43 7.75
N ALA A 14 -5.72 -24.44 8.27
CA ALA A 14 -6.42 -25.42 7.45
C ALA A 14 -7.53 -24.76 6.61
N ALA A 15 -8.32 -23.87 7.21
CA ALA A 15 -9.35 -23.11 6.50
C ALA A 15 -8.76 -22.15 5.46
N LEU A 16 -7.65 -21.48 5.78
CA LEU A 16 -6.92 -20.66 4.81
C LEU A 16 -6.35 -21.51 3.66
N GLY A 17 -5.85 -22.72 3.96
CA GLY A 17 -5.42 -23.71 2.98
C GLY A 17 -6.55 -24.12 2.04
N LEU A 18 -7.79 -24.25 2.53
CA LEU A 18 -8.96 -24.49 1.70
C LEU A 18 -9.20 -23.34 0.71
N ALA A 19 -9.10 -22.09 1.16
CA ALA A 19 -9.21 -20.93 0.28
C ALA A 19 -8.09 -20.89 -0.76
N PHE A 20 -6.85 -21.23 -0.36
CA PHE A 20 -5.72 -21.32 -1.28
C PHE A 20 -5.89 -22.42 -2.34
N LEU A 21 -6.37 -23.61 -1.94
CA LEU A 21 -6.75 -24.66 -2.90
C LEU A 21 -7.85 -24.18 -3.85
N GLY A 22 -8.83 -23.44 -3.33
CA GLY A 22 -9.85 -22.79 -4.13
C GLY A 22 -9.27 -21.85 -5.18
N ALA A 23 -8.31 -20.99 -4.79
CA ALA A 23 -7.59 -20.10 -5.70
C ALA A 23 -6.85 -20.87 -6.81
N LEU A 24 -6.16 -21.96 -6.46
CA LEU A 24 -5.48 -22.81 -7.44
C LEU A 24 -6.47 -23.47 -8.43
N LEU A 25 -7.67 -23.85 -7.97
CA LEU A 25 -8.71 -24.40 -8.82
C LEU A 25 -9.28 -23.34 -9.78
N VAL A 26 -9.53 -22.12 -9.29
CA VAL A 26 -10.00 -21.01 -10.14
C VAL A 26 -8.99 -20.73 -11.25
N ILE A 27 -7.70 -20.68 -10.94
CA ILE A 27 -6.63 -20.47 -11.94
C ILE A 27 -6.63 -21.57 -13.00
N ARG A 28 -7.07 -22.79 -12.67
CA ARG A 28 -7.20 -23.92 -13.60
C ARG A 28 -8.57 -23.98 -14.31
N GLY A 29 -9.40 -22.94 -14.19
CA GLY A 29 -10.72 -22.87 -14.83
C GLY A 29 -11.84 -23.60 -14.08
N GLY A 30 -11.64 -23.95 -12.81
CA GLY A 30 -12.64 -24.65 -12.01
C GLY A 30 -13.50 -23.71 -11.15
N ASP A 31 -14.76 -23.52 -11.52
CA ASP A 31 -15.72 -22.63 -10.81
C ASP A 31 -15.96 -23.03 -9.34
N PHE A 32 -15.80 -24.32 -9.01
CA PHE A 32 -15.91 -24.79 -7.63
C PHE A 32 -14.89 -24.14 -6.70
N GLY A 33 -13.76 -23.68 -7.23
CA GLY A 33 -12.74 -22.97 -6.45
C GLY A 33 -13.27 -21.72 -5.75
N TRP A 34 -14.21 -21.00 -6.35
CA TRP A 34 -14.87 -19.85 -5.72
C TRP A 34 -15.63 -20.22 -4.46
N ARG A 35 -16.27 -21.40 -4.42
CA ARG A 35 -16.98 -21.89 -3.23
C ARG A 35 -16.01 -22.21 -2.10
N LEU A 36 -14.86 -22.79 -2.43
CA LEU A 36 -13.80 -23.07 -1.45
C LEU A 36 -13.20 -21.78 -0.87
N ILE A 37 -13.02 -20.75 -1.69
CA ILE A 37 -12.59 -19.42 -1.23
C ILE A 37 -13.66 -18.80 -0.30
N ALA A 38 -14.92 -18.77 -0.76
CA ALA A 38 -16.04 -18.19 -0.02
C ALA A 38 -16.28 -18.86 1.34
N LEU A 39 -15.92 -20.14 1.47
CA LEU A 39 -15.99 -20.88 2.73
C LEU A 39 -14.71 -20.73 3.57
N GLY A 40 -13.55 -21.00 2.97
CA GLY A 40 -12.28 -21.09 3.67
C GLY A 40 -11.80 -19.76 4.25
N LEU A 41 -11.99 -18.66 3.52
CA LEU A 41 -11.49 -17.36 3.96
C LEU A 41 -12.24 -16.84 5.21
N PRO A 42 -13.59 -16.80 5.27
CA PRO A 42 -14.31 -16.45 6.49
C PRO A 42 -14.03 -17.41 7.65
N LEU A 43 -13.99 -18.72 7.37
CA LEU A 43 -13.69 -19.73 8.39
C LEU A 43 -12.30 -19.53 9.01
N SER A 44 -11.31 -19.12 8.22
CA SER A 44 -9.97 -18.85 8.74
C SER A 44 -9.99 -17.76 9.82
N GLY A 45 -10.75 -16.68 9.62
CA GLY A 45 -10.91 -15.60 10.61
C GLY A 45 -11.69 -16.05 11.84
N VAL A 46 -12.78 -16.81 11.64
CA VAL A 46 -13.57 -17.39 12.73
C VAL A 46 -12.72 -18.32 13.60
N PHE A 47 -11.95 -19.22 12.99
CA PHE A 47 -11.06 -20.12 13.73
C PHE A 47 -9.87 -19.40 14.35
N ALA A 48 -9.31 -18.37 13.70
CA ALA A 48 -8.26 -17.56 14.31
C ALA A 48 -8.74 -16.89 15.61
N LEU A 49 -10.03 -16.54 15.69
CA LEU A 49 -10.64 -15.97 16.88
C LEU A 49 -11.08 -17.02 17.90
N ALA A 50 -11.69 -18.13 17.50
CA ALA A 50 -12.39 -19.02 18.44
C ALA A 50 -12.17 -20.53 18.20
N GLY A 51 -11.22 -20.92 17.36
CA GLY A 51 -10.96 -22.34 17.05
C GLY A 51 -10.56 -23.20 18.25
N ASP A 52 -10.00 -22.60 19.31
CA ASP A 52 -9.70 -23.26 20.58
C ASP A 52 -10.93 -23.51 21.46
N ALA A 53 -12.07 -22.89 21.15
CA ALA A 53 -13.32 -23.03 21.90
C ALA A 53 -14.30 -24.01 21.23
N LEU A 54 -13.87 -24.79 20.23
CA LEU A 54 -14.70 -25.83 19.62
C LEU A 54 -15.09 -26.89 20.67
N GLY A 55 -16.39 -27.10 20.84
CA GLY A 55 -16.96 -28.00 21.87
C GLY A 55 -17.21 -27.34 23.23
N GLY A 56 -16.89 -26.04 23.39
CA GLY A 56 -17.22 -25.23 24.56
C GLY A 56 -18.08 -24.02 24.21
N ASP A 57 -17.87 -22.89 24.90
CA ASP A 57 -18.53 -21.62 24.59
C ASP A 57 -17.89 -20.93 23.36
N PHE A 58 -18.09 -21.52 22.19
CA PHE A 58 -17.57 -21.02 20.92
C PHE A 58 -18.12 -19.63 20.59
N SER A 59 -19.44 -19.46 20.67
CA SER A 59 -20.12 -18.22 20.31
C SER A 59 -19.77 -17.07 21.25
N GLY A 60 -19.73 -17.32 22.56
CA GLY A 60 -19.33 -16.31 23.55
C GLY A 60 -17.86 -15.92 23.41
N THR A 61 -16.98 -16.89 23.18
CA THR A 61 -15.54 -16.64 22.94
C THR A 61 -15.32 -15.83 21.66
N LEU A 62 -15.98 -16.20 20.56
CA LEU A 62 -15.92 -15.49 19.29
C LEU A 62 -16.39 -14.05 19.45
N ALA A 63 -17.57 -13.83 20.05
CA ALA A 63 -18.13 -12.50 20.26
C ALA A 63 -17.26 -11.63 21.18
N LYS A 64 -16.65 -12.21 22.22
CA LYS A 64 -15.75 -11.50 23.14
C LYS A 64 -14.44 -11.09 22.45
N ARG A 65 -13.81 -12.01 21.73
CA ARG A 65 -12.53 -11.75 21.04
C ARG A 65 -12.71 -10.86 19.82
N TRP A 66 -13.82 -10.99 19.09
CA TRP A 66 -14.19 -10.06 18.02
C TRP A 66 -14.36 -8.63 18.55
N ARG A 67 -15.14 -8.45 19.64
CA ARG A 67 -15.28 -7.14 20.28
C ARG A 67 -13.92 -6.59 20.72
N GLY A 68 -13.08 -7.43 21.35
CA GLY A 68 -11.72 -7.06 21.72
C GLY A 68 -10.88 -6.61 20.53
N LEU A 69 -10.92 -7.34 19.41
CA LEU A 69 -10.20 -6.98 18.18
C LEU A 69 -10.67 -5.63 17.65
N VAL A 70 -11.98 -5.42 17.52
CA VAL A 70 -12.56 -4.17 17.00
C VAL A 70 -12.24 -2.99 17.89
N THR A 71 -12.32 -3.13 19.22
CA THR A 71 -12.09 -2.02 20.15
C THR A 71 -10.62 -1.62 20.28
N HIS A 72 -9.68 -2.56 20.14
CA HIS A 72 -8.25 -2.29 20.29
C HIS A 72 -7.54 -2.02 18.96
N THR A 73 -8.19 -2.30 17.82
CA THR A 73 -7.60 -2.05 16.50
C THR A 73 -7.91 -0.63 16.05
N ALA A 74 -6.87 0.17 15.85
CA ALA A 74 -7.02 1.53 15.36
C ALA A 74 -7.70 1.56 13.96
N PRO A 75 -8.58 2.53 13.66
CA PRO A 75 -9.33 2.59 12.40
C PRO A 75 -8.46 2.48 11.14
N TRP A 76 -7.26 3.09 11.14
CA TRP A 76 -6.36 3.07 10.00
C TRP A 76 -5.84 1.66 9.67
N LEU A 77 -5.72 0.77 10.66
CA LEU A 77 -5.28 -0.62 10.44
C LEU A 77 -6.33 -1.41 9.66
N TRP A 78 -7.62 -1.17 9.90
CA TRP A 78 -8.70 -1.78 9.11
C TRP A 78 -8.64 -1.36 7.65
N TRP A 79 -8.43 -0.07 7.39
CA TRP A 79 -8.25 0.45 6.04
C TRP A 79 -6.98 -0.09 5.36
N LEU A 80 -5.87 -0.22 6.10
CA LEU A 80 -4.64 -0.82 5.57
C LEU A 80 -4.86 -2.30 5.24
N ALA A 81 -5.51 -3.05 6.14
CA ALA A 81 -5.87 -4.44 5.90
C ALA A 81 -6.80 -4.61 4.69
N LEU A 82 -7.77 -3.71 4.50
CA LEU A 82 -8.61 -3.69 3.31
C LEU A 82 -7.79 -3.40 2.04
N SER A 83 -6.87 -2.43 2.08
CA SER A 83 -5.99 -2.13 0.94
C SER A 83 -5.18 -3.36 0.51
N VAL A 84 -4.74 -4.16 1.49
CA VAL A 84 -4.03 -5.43 1.27
C VAL A 84 -4.95 -6.49 0.71
N ALA A 85 -6.12 -6.67 1.33
CA ALA A 85 -7.10 -7.66 0.93
C ALA A 85 -7.53 -7.47 -0.53
N LEU A 86 -7.67 -6.22 -0.99
CA LEU A 86 -8.04 -5.88 -2.37
C LEU A 86 -6.97 -6.23 -3.41
N LYS A 87 -5.71 -6.44 -3.00
CA LYS A 87 -4.62 -6.87 -3.90
C LYS A 87 -4.60 -8.40 -4.11
N ILE A 88 -5.17 -9.18 -3.17
CA ILE A 88 -5.13 -10.65 -3.20
C ILE A 88 -5.88 -11.25 -4.39
N PRO A 89 -7.08 -10.77 -4.79
CA PRO A 89 -7.83 -11.36 -5.91
C PRO A 89 -7.26 -11.04 -7.29
N VAL A 90 -6.29 -10.13 -7.43
CA VAL A 90 -5.76 -9.68 -8.73
C VAL A 90 -5.36 -10.84 -9.66
N PRO A 91 -4.65 -11.89 -9.20
CA PRO A 91 -4.29 -13.02 -10.07
C PRO A 91 -5.48 -13.89 -10.46
N LEU A 92 -6.59 -13.83 -9.72
CA LEU A 92 -7.82 -14.59 -9.96
C LEU A 92 -8.81 -13.84 -10.85
N TRP A 93 -8.72 -12.51 -10.89
CA TRP A 93 -9.58 -11.65 -11.69
C TRP A 93 -8.79 -10.51 -12.36
N PRO A 94 -8.01 -10.82 -13.41
CA PRO A 94 -7.16 -9.83 -14.08
C PRO A 94 -7.95 -8.66 -14.69
N GLU A 95 -9.17 -8.90 -15.18
CA GLU A 95 -10.04 -7.87 -15.76
C GLU A 95 -10.46 -6.84 -14.70
N GLY A 96 -10.49 -7.24 -13.43
CA GLY A 96 -10.79 -6.38 -12.29
C GLY A 96 -9.60 -5.56 -11.80
N PHE A 97 -8.40 -5.68 -12.40
CA PHE A 97 -7.17 -5.04 -11.91
C PHE A 97 -7.32 -3.53 -11.70
N SER A 98 -7.94 -2.81 -12.65
CA SER A 98 -8.15 -1.36 -12.57
C SER A 98 -9.02 -0.97 -11.37
N LEU A 99 -10.16 -1.65 -11.19
CA LEU A 99 -11.08 -1.43 -10.09
C LEU A 99 -10.43 -1.77 -8.74
N LEU A 100 -9.81 -2.95 -8.64
CA LEU A 100 -9.13 -3.39 -7.42
C LEU A 100 -7.96 -2.47 -7.05
N GLY A 101 -7.19 -2.00 -8.03
CA GLY A 101 -6.10 -1.03 -7.84
C GLY A 101 -6.61 0.31 -7.31
N LEU A 102 -7.70 0.83 -7.88
CA LEU A 102 -8.34 2.06 -7.42
C LEU A 102 -8.89 1.91 -6.00
N LEU A 103 -9.64 0.85 -5.72
CA LEU A 103 -10.20 0.58 -4.39
C LEU A 103 -9.10 0.36 -3.36
N SER A 104 -8.04 -0.36 -3.72
CA SER A 104 -6.89 -0.59 -2.85
C SER A 104 -6.19 0.71 -2.49
N THR A 105 -5.97 1.59 -3.47
CA THR A 105 -5.35 2.90 -3.25
C THR A 105 -6.27 3.83 -2.48
N GLY A 106 -7.58 3.80 -2.73
CA GLY A 106 -8.59 4.53 -1.94
C GLY A 106 -8.62 4.08 -0.48
N ALA A 107 -8.56 2.78 -0.22
CA ALA A 107 -8.43 2.24 1.13
C ALA A 107 -7.10 2.64 1.79
N LEU A 108 -5.99 2.64 1.04
CA LEU A 108 -4.70 3.12 1.52
C LEU A 108 -4.72 4.62 1.85
N PHE A 109 -5.39 5.43 1.04
CA PHE A 109 -5.64 6.85 1.30
C PHE A 109 -6.47 7.05 2.57
N ALA A 110 -7.58 6.30 2.74
CA ALA A 110 -8.39 6.35 3.95
C ALA A 110 -7.60 5.93 5.20
N SER A 111 -6.70 4.95 5.05
CA SER A 111 -5.78 4.54 6.11
C SER A 111 -4.83 5.67 6.48
N ALA A 112 -4.17 6.30 5.50
CA ALA A 112 -3.30 7.45 5.70
C ALA A 112 -4.04 8.61 6.41
N LEU A 113 -5.25 8.93 5.94
CA LEU A 113 -6.06 10.03 6.44
C LEU A 113 -6.50 9.78 7.90
N THR A 114 -7.02 8.59 8.21
CA THR A 114 -7.44 8.24 9.56
C THR A 114 -6.27 8.11 10.53
N PHE A 115 -5.10 7.65 10.06
CA PHE A 115 -3.86 7.67 10.85
C PHE A 115 -3.47 9.10 11.18
N ALA A 116 -3.37 9.98 10.18
CA ALA A 116 -3.01 11.38 10.39
C ALA A 116 -4.04 12.09 11.29
N ALA A 117 -5.34 11.88 11.07
CA ALA A 117 -6.40 12.47 11.87
C ALA A 117 -6.32 12.04 13.34
N GLY A 118 -6.01 10.78 13.61
CA GLY A 118 -5.80 10.27 14.98
C GLY A 118 -4.58 10.88 15.70
N ARG A 119 -3.65 11.51 14.97
CA ARG A 119 -2.40 12.06 15.52
C ARG A 119 -2.36 13.59 15.57
N VAL A 120 -2.99 14.26 14.62
CA VAL A 120 -2.97 15.74 14.49
C VAL A 120 -4.35 16.37 14.29
N GLY A 121 -5.42 15.57 14.36
CA GLY A 121 -6.80 16.02 14.15
C GLY A 121 -7.23 16.06 12.68
N TRP A 122 -8.53 15.99 12.44
CA TRP A 122 -9.12 15.93 11.10
C TRP A 122 -8.80 17.14 10.23
N ALA A 123 -8.77 18.35 10.79
CA ALA A 123 -8.50 19.57 10.02
C ALA A 123 -7.08 19.56 9.40
N ARG A 124 -6.05 19.23 10.20
CA ARG A 124 -4.67 19.15 9.71
C ARG A 124 -4.46 17.96 8.77
N ALA A 125 -5.04 16.81 9.09
CA ALA A 125 -4.98 15.63 8.23
C ALA A 125 -5.63 15.90 6.86
N GLY A 126 -6.80 16.54 6.84
CA GLY A 126 -7.48 16.97 5.62
C GLY A 126 -6.67 17.99 4.83
N ALA A 127 -6.06 18.97 5.49
CA ALA A 127 -5.19 19.95 4.84
C ALA A 127 -3.96 19.30 4.18
N MET A 128 -3.32 18.34 4.86
CA MET A 128 -2.21 17.58 4.28
C MET A 128 -2.64 16.75 3.07
N ALA A 129 -3.79 16.07 3.17
CA ALA A 129 -4.33 15.27 2.09
C ALA A 129 -4.68 16.12 0.87
N LEU A 130 -5.42 17.21 1.09
CA LEU A 130 -5.78 18.16 0.04
C LEU A 130 -4.54 18.75 -0.63
N PHE A 131 -3.57 19.21 0.17
CA PHE A 131 -2.31 19.76 -0.35
C PHE A 131 -1.56 18.75 -1.23
N ALA A 132 -1.39 17.52 -0.75
CA ALA A 132 -0.67 16.48 -1.48
C ALA A 132 -1.42 16.06 -2.76
N CYS A 133 -2.74 15.87 -2.69
CA CYS A 133 -3.55 15.49 -3.85
C CYS A 133 -3.58 16.59 -4.92
N LEU A 134 -3.76 17.86 -4.52
CA LEU A 134 -3.78 18.97 -5.48
C LEU A 134 -2.41 19.25 -6.08
N THR A 135 -1.35 19.20 -5.28
CA THR A 135 0.01 19.38 -5.79
C THR A 135 0.38 18.24 -6.75
N GLY A 136 0.11 16.99 -6.35
CA GLY A 136 0.30 15.80 -7.18
C GLY A 136 -0.48 15.89 -8.49
N LEU A 137 -1.79 16.15 -8.42
CA LEU A 137 -2.62 16.35 -9.61
C LEU A 137 -2.08 17.47 -10.51
N GLY A 138 -1.70 18.61 -9.93
CA GLY A 138 -1.17 19.76 -10.68
C GLY A 138 0.11 19.43 -11.45
N VAL A 139 1.06 18.72 -10.82
CA VAL A 139 2.30 18.33 -11.51
C VAL A 139 2.08 17.23 -12.54
N GLU A 140 1.09 16.36 -12.36
CA GLU A 140 0.76 15.30 -13.33
C GLU A 140 0.04 15.85 -14.55
N VAL A 141 -0.85 16.84 -14.35
CA VAL A 141 -1.48 17.57 -15.47
C VAL A 141 -0.41 18.35 -16.23
N LEU A 142 0.50 19.02 -15.52
CA LEU A 142 1.62 19.73 -16.15
C LEU A 142 2.55 18.77 -16.90
N GLY A 143 2.92 17.65 -16.27
CA GLY A 143 3.81 16.62 -16.80
C GLY A 143 3.25 15.97 -18.07
N SER A 144 2.00 15.54 -18.04
CA SER A 144 1.36 14.91 -19.20
C SER A 144 1.16 15.84 -20.40
N GLN A 145 1.17 17.17 -20.20
CA GLN A 145 1.04 18.15 -21.28
C GLN A 145 2.38 18.69 -21.78
N THR A 146 3.34 18.90 -20.88
CA THR A 146 4.61 19.61 -21.20
C THR A 146 5.84 18.71 -21.17
N GLY A 147 5.72 17.53 -20.58
CA GLY A 147 6.83 16.64 -20.28
C GLY A 147 7.66 17.02 -19.06
N ILE A 148 7.30 18.09 -18.32
CA ILE A 148 8.00 18.50 -17.09
C ILE A 148 7.06 18.28 -15.89
N PRO A 149 7.50 17.60 -14.81
CA PRO A 149 8.88 17.23 -14.50
C PRO A 149 9.29 15.82 -14.94
N PHE A 150 8.40 14.97 -15.44
CA PHE A 150 8.64 13.52 -15.53
C PHE A 150 9.22 13.00 -16.86
N GLY A 151 9.22 13.80 -17.93
CA GLY A 151 9.51 13.37 -19.30
C GLY A 151 8.23 13.30 -20.13
N GLN A 152 8.30 12.91 -21.41
CA GLN A 152 7.11 12.85 -22.27
C GLN A 152 6.33 11.54 -22.09
N TYR A 153 5.09 11.64 -21.61
CA TYR A 153 4.19 10.51 -21.39
C TYR A 153 2.72 10.87 -21.61
N SER A 154 1.87 9.86 -21.76
CA SER A 154 0.42 10.03 -21.88
C SER A 154 -0.35 8.99 -21.06
N TYR A 155 -1.49 9.44 -20.51
CA TYR A 155 -2.49 8.62 -19.83
C TYR A 155 -3.62 8.14 -20.75
N ALA A 156 -3.47 8.23 -22.08
CA ALA A 156 -4.55 8.01 -23.05
C ALA A 156 -5.34 6.70 -22.86
N THR A 157 -4.69 5.64 -22.37
CA THR A 157 -5.27 4.31 -22.15
C THR A 157 -5.50 3.98 -20.67
N SER A 158 -5.32 4.95 -19.77
CA SER A 158 -5.57 4.74 -18.35
C SER A 158 -7.06 4.60 -18.03
N PRO A 159 -7.41 3.71 -17.08
CA PRO A 159 -8.80 3.46 -16.73
C PRO A 159 -9.42 4.66 -15.99
N PRO A 160 -10.73 4.92 -16.18
CA PRO A 160 -11.45 5.89 -15.37
C PRO A 160 -11.57 5.43 -13.90
N PRO A 161 -11.85 6.36 -12.96
CA PRO A 161 -12.10 7.78 -13.18
C PRO A 161 -10.81 8.59 -13.34
N THR A 162 -10.85 9.59 -14.22
CA THR A 162 -9.76 10.53 -14.47
C THR A 162 -10.17 11.97 -14.12
N ILE A 163 -9.21 12.81 -13.76
CA ILE A 163 -9.36 14.24 -13.53
C ILE A 163 -8.36 14.94 -14.44
N PHE A 164 -8.84 15.73 -15.40
CA PHE A 164 -7.99 16.37 -16.43
C PHE A 164 -7.02 15.37 -17.09
N THR A 165 -7.52 14.20 -17.49
CA THR A 165 -6.79 13.03 -18.04
C THR A 165 -5.94 12.23 -17.06
N VAL A 166 -5.63 12.77 -15.88
CA VAL A 166 -4.85 12.07 -14.85
C VAL A 166 -5.73 11.08 -14.08
N PRO A 167 -5.35 9.80 -13.96
CA PRO A 167 -6.14 8.81 -13.22
C PRO A 167 -6.25 9.15 -11.74
N LEU A 168 -7.45 9.05 -11.15
CA LEU A 168 -7.69 9.43 -9.74
C LEU A 168 -6.81 8.67 -8.75
N ILE A 169 -6.34 7.47 -9.10
CA ILE A 169 -5.42 6.68 -8.29
C ILE A 169 -4.11 7.44 -7.98
N VAL A 170 -3.64 8.27 -8.90
CA VAL A 170 -2.36 8.99 -8.81
C VAL A 170 -2.38 10.05 -7.69
N PRO A 171 -3.29 11.04 -7.66
CA PRO A 171 -3.33 12.01 -6.58
C PRO A 171 -3.62 11.39 -5.21
N LEU A 172 -4.39 10.30 -5.14
CA LEU A 172 -4.59 9.56 -3.88
C LEU A 172 -3.29 8.93 -3.38
N GLY A 173 -2.51 8.35 -4.30
CA GLY A 173 -1.19 7.80 -4.02
C GLY A 173 -0.21 8.84 -3.50
N TRP A 174 -0.17 10.03 -4.12
CA TRP A 174 0.72 11.13 -3.70
C TRP A 174 0.60 11.47 -2.22
N PHE A 175 -0.61 11.45 -1.64
CA PHE A 175 -0.78 11.65 -0.20
C PHE A 175 -0.29 10.45 0.63
N ALA A 176 -0.80 9.25 0.34
CA ALA A 176 -0.58 8.10 1.19
C ALA A 176 0.90 7.65 1.20
N PHE A 177 1.53 7.58 0.04
CA PHE A 177 2.93 7.16 -0.08
C PHE A 177 3.89 8.19 0.49
N THR A 178 3.60 9.49 0.30
CA THR A 178 4.40 10.55 0.91
C THR A 178 4.30 10.52 2.44
N LEU A 179 3.12 10.27 2.99
CA LEU A 179 2.96 10.12 4.44
C LEU A 179 3.77 8.93 4.97
N ALA A 180 3.67 7.77 4.33
CA ALA A 180 4.41 6.57 4.72
C ALA A 180 5.94 6.78 4.67
N GLY A 181 6.44 7.38 3.58
CA GLY A 181 7.85 7.71 3.40
C GLY A 181 8.34 8.76 4.40
N LEU A 182 7.53 9.76 4.71
CA LEU A 182 7.89 10.80 5.69
C LEU A 182 7.95 10.27 7.12
N LEU A 183 7.07 9.32 7.49
CA LEU A 183 7.15 8.60 8.76
C LEU A 183 8.37 7.68 8.82
N LEU A 184 8.64 6.94 7.74
CA LEU A 184 9.79 6.02 7.66
C LEU A 184 11.13 6.77 7.76
N SER A 185 11.24 7.91 7.08
CA SER A 185 12.42 8.79 7.08
C SER A 185 12.66 9.57 8.38
N GLY A 186 11.71 9.52 9.32
CA GLY A 186 11.75 10.29 10.56
C GLY A 186 11.61 11.79 10.31
N GLY A 187 10.70 12.18 9.40
CA GLY A 187 10.39 13.57 9.12
C GLY A 187 11.41 14.28 8.24
N ARG A 188 12.15 13.56 7.39
CA ARG A 188 13.15 14.15 6.47
C ARG A 188 12.60 14.17 5.04
N PRO A 189 12.17 15.33 4.51
CA PRO A 189 11.50 15.40 3.22
C PRO A 189 12.29 14.83 2.05
N TRP A 190 13.59 15.13 1.94
CA TRP A 190 14.42 14.63 0.83
C TRP A 190 14.52 13.09 0.79
N LEU A 191 14.51 12.47 1.97
CA LEU A 191 14.56 11.02 2.12
C LEU A 191 13.18 10.40 1.90
N ALA A 192 12.10 11.11 2.27
CA ALA A 192 10.75 10.72 1.90
C ALA A 192 10.57 10.72 0.37
N GLY A 193 11.02 11.78 -0.31
CA GLY A 193 11.05 11.84 -1.77
C GLY A 193 11.84 10.68 -2.38
N LEU A 194 12.99 10.33 -1.79
CA LEU A 194 13.80 9.20 -2.26
C LEU A 194 13.05 7.87 -2.11
N LEU A 195 12.36 7.66 -0.99
CA LEU A 195 11.56 6.45 -0.76
C LEU A 195 10.40 6.32 -1.75
N ILE A 196 9.76 7.43 -2.12
CA ILE A 196 8.69 7.46 -3.12
C ILE A 196 9.26 7.15 -4.51
N MET A 197 10.38 7.77 -4.89
CA MET A 197 11.07 7.45 -6.15
C MET A 197 11.47 5.97 -6.23
N LEU A 198 11.96 5.37 -5.14
CA LEU A 198 12.32 3.94 -5.12
C LEU A 198 11.09 3.02 -5.16
N TRP A 199 9.93 3.51 -4.71
CA TRP A 199 8.65 2.83 -4.90
C TRP A 199 8.19 2.92 -6.36
N ASP A 200 8.35 4.09 -6.99
CA ASP A 200 8.04 4.34 -8.41
C ASP A 200 8.84 3.42 -9.34
N VAL A 201 10.13 3.18 -9.07
CA VAL A 201 10.94 2.18 -9.78
C VAL A 201 10.25 0.81 -9.89
N GLY A 202 9.47 0.41 -8.88
CA GLY A 202 8.72 -0.83 -8.92
C GLY A 202 7.31 -0.74 -9.50
N LEU A 203 6.72 0.44 -9.48
CA LEU A 203 5.42 0.69 -10.07
C LEU A 203 5.52 0.76 -11.62
N GLU A 204 6.62 1.29 -12.13
CA GLU A 204 6.90 1.51 -13.55
C GLU A 204 6.69 0.27 -14.42
N PRO A 205 7.36 -0.86 -14.15
CA PRO A 205 7.16 -2.08 -14.93
C PRO A 205 5.72 -2.59 -14.94
N LEU A 206 4.96 -2.36 -13.87
CA LEU A 206 3.59 -2.82 -13.75
C LEU A 206 2.63 -1.95 -14.57
N MET A 207 2.73 -0.64 -14.43
CA MET A 207 1.81 0.29 -15.08
C MET A 207 2.09 0.45 -16.57
N THR A 208 3.35 0.36 -17.01
CA THR A 208 3.67 0.36 -18.45
C THR A 208 3.28 -0.94 -19.12
N ALA A 209 3.39 -2.08 -18.42
CA ALA A 209 2.88 -3.36 -18.91
C ALA A 209 1.35 -3.33 -19.12
N GLN A 210 0.63 -2.66 -18.22
CA GLN A 210 -0.81 -2.44 -18.33
C GLN A 210 -1.19 -1.31 -19.30
N ARG A 211 -0.19 -0.65 -19.92
CA ARG A 211 -0.37 0.51 -20.80
C ARG A 211 -1.09 1.67 -20.12
N TYR A 212 -0.98 1.82 -18.81
CA TYR A 212 -1.56 2.98 -18.12
C TYR A 212 -0.70 4.22 -18.36
N TRP A 213 0.62 4.04 -18.47
CA TRP A 213 1.56 5.07 -18.87
C TRP A 213 2.18 4.72 -20.21
N LEU A 214 2.02 5.63 -21.17
CA LEU A 214 2.62 5.53 -22.49
C LEU A 214 3.78 6.52 -22.57
N TRP A 215 4.99 6.03 -22.34
CA TRP A 215 6.21 6.82 -22.48
C TRP A 215 6.57 7.03 -23.95
N SER A 216 7.04 8.22 -24.29
CA SER A 216 7.47 8.61 -25.65
C SER A 216 8.91 9.12 -25.67
N ASP A 217 9.76 8.55 -24.81
CA ASP A 217 11.17 8.95 -24.70
C ASP A 217 12.06 8.13 -25.66
N PRO A 218 12.98 8.76 -26.40
CA PRO A 218 13.88 8.06 -27.33
C PRO A 218 15.00 7.27 -26.64
N GLN A 219 15.26 7.52 -25.35
CA GLN A 219 16.33 6.91 -24.55
C GLN A 219 15.80 6.49 -23.17
N PRO A 220 14.86 5.52 -23.11
CA PRO A 220 14.26 5.10 -21.85
C PRO A 220 15.29 4.46 -20.92
N LEU A 221 15.22 4.78 -19.63
CA LEU A 221 16.11 4.24 -18.60
C LEU A 221 15.57 2.92 -18.04
N TRP A 222 14.31 2.91 -17.62
CA TRP A 222 13.71 1.78 -16.91
C TRP A 222 12.23 1.63 -17.23
N ALA A 223 11.83 0.45 -17.69
CA ALA A 223 10.44 0.11 -18.05
C ALA A 223 9.75 1.10 -19.01
N GLY A 224 10.52 1.83 -19.83
CA GLY A 224 10.03 2.87 -20.74
C GLY A 224 10.18 4.30 -20.21
N ALA A 225 10.31 4.49 -18.89
CA ALA A 225 10.46 5.80 -18.28
C ALA A 225 11.90 6.35 -18.43
N PRO A 226 12.08 7.65 -18.71
CA PRO A 226 13.39 8.29 -18.74
C PRO A 226 13.95 8.52 -17.34
N LEU A 227 15.25 8.83 -17.24
CA LEU A 227 15.88 9.26 -15.97
C LEU A 227 15.15 10.46 -15.34
N GLN A 228 14.63 11.35 -16.19
CA GLN A 228 13.87 12.52 -15.79
C GLN A 228 12.66 12.16 -14.91
N ASN A 229 11.97 11.04 -15.15
CA ASN A 229 10.83 10.59 -14.35
C ASN A 229 11.24 10.40 -12.88
N PHE A 230 12.30 9.64 -12.64
CA PHE A 230 12.76 9.32 -11.29
C PHE A 230 13.26 10.57 -10.55
N LEU A 231 13.96 11.47 -11.24
CA LEU A 231 14.35 12.76 -10.66
C LEU A 231 13.13 13.64 -10.34
N GLY A 232 12.11 13.62 -11.20
CA GLY A 232 10.82 14.27 -11.00
C GLY A 232 10.10 13.75 -9.75
N TRP A 233 9.95 12.42 -9.63
CA TRP A 233 9.36 11.78 -8.45
C TRP A 233 10.09 12.12 -7.17
N TRP A 234 11.42 12.12 -7.20
CA TRP A 234 12.22 12.53 -6.05
C TRP A 234 11.98 14.00 -5.67
N ALA A 235 12.03 14.92 -6.64
CA ALA A 235 11.87 16.35 -6.41
C ALA A 235 10.46 16.72 -5.94
N VAL A 236 9.43 16.24 -6.65
CA VAL A 236 8.02 16.45 -6.31
C VAL A 236 7.71 15.80 -4.97
N GLY A 237 8.10 14.54 -4.76
CA GLY A 237 7.89 13.84 -3.49
C GLY A 237 8.55 14.55 -2.32
N THR A 238 9.75 15.11 -2.52
CA THR A 238 10.44 15.94 -1.52
C THR A 238 9.66 17.21 -1.22
N ALA A 239 9.15 17.91 -2.23
CA ALA A 239 8.38 19.14 -2.07
C ALA A 239 7.05 18.89 -1.33
N ILE A 240 6.31 17.85 -1.72
CA ILE A 240 5.06 17.46 -1.06
C ILE A 240 5.34 17.05 0.39
N ALA A 241 6.37 16.23 0.63
CA ALA A 241 6.77 15.82 1.97
C ALA A 241 7.13 17.02 2.86
N TRP A 242 7.81 18.01 2.30
CA TRP A 242 8.17 19.23 3.01
C TRP A 242 6.93 20.07 3.36
N GLY A 243 6.00 20.23 2.42
CA GLY A 243 4.73 20.94 2.68
C GLY A 243 3.88 20.23 3.74
N MET A 244 3.72 18.90 3.63
CA MET A 244 3.03 18.08 4.62
C MET A 244 3.66 18.21 6.02
N LYS A 245 5.00 18.21 6.11
CA LYS A 245 5.72 18.44 7.37
C LYS A 245 5.41 19.82 7.95
N ARG A 246 5.33 20.87 7.12
CA ARG A 246 5.00 22.23 7.58
C ARG A 246 3.55 22.34 8.08
N LEU A 247 2.62 21.63 7.45
CA LEU A 247 1.21 21.61 7.86
C LEU A 247 0.99 20.84 9.18
N ALA A 248 1.85 19.86 9.48
CA ALA A 248 1.75 19.01 10.67
C ALA A 248 3.13 18.66 11.26
N PRO A 249 3.88 19.63 11.82
CA PRO A 249 5.25 19.39 12.30
C PRO A 249 5.31 18.31 13.40
N GLY A 250 4.38 18.35 14.36
CA GLY A 250 4.32 17.41 15.49
C GLY A 250 3.87 15.98 15.16
N LEU A 251 3.66 15.65 13.88
CA LEU A 251 3.39 14.28 13.43
C LEU A 251 4.69 13.46 13.28
N PHE A 252 5.82 14.12 13.01
CA PHE A 252 7.04 13.46 12.53
C PHE A 252 8.22 13.52 13.51
N ASP A 253 8.02 14.10 14.69
CA ASP A 253 9.05 14.20 15.72
C ASP A 253 9.19 12.86 16.48
N ALA A 254 10.18 12.07 16.05
CA ALA A 254 10.34 10.66 16.41
C ALA A 254 10.80 10.37 17.84
N LYS A 255 11.37 11.33 18.59
CA LYS A 255 12.02 11.06 19.89
C LYS A 255 11.07 11.14 21.10
N GLU A 256 10.00 11.94 21.06
CA GLU A 256 9.12 12.14 22.23
C GLU A 256 7.91 11.19 22.26
N LYS A 257 7.24 10.92 21.13
CA LYS A 257 6.05 10.07 21.11
C LYS A 257 6.34 8.57 21.16
N GLN A 258 7.45 8.11 20.55
CA GLN A 258 7.78 6.68 20.49
C GLN A 258 8.20 6.11 21.86
N LYS A 259 8.70 6.97 22.76
CA LYS A 259 9.03 6.64 24.16
C LYS A 259 7.80 6.66 25.07
N ALA A 260 6.78 7.46 24.73
CA ALA A 260 5.55 7.60 25.50
C ALA A 260 4.47 6.55 25.17
N GLU A 261 4.40 6.06 23.91
CA GLU A 261 3.25 5.27 23.45
C GLU A 261 3.39 3.74 23.59
N GLY A 262 4.60 3.19 23.77
CA GLY A 262 4.81 1.73 23.81
C GLY A 262 4.44 1.05 22.47
N PHE A 263 5.38 0.33 21.82
CA PHE A 263 5.24 -0.37 20.52
C PHE A 263 3.92 -0.16 19.75
N SER A 264 3.65 1.07 19.30
CA SER A 264 2.46 1.37 18.52
C SER A 264 2.83 1.35 17.04
N PRO A 265 2.17 0.54 16.20
CA PRO A 265 2.50 0.45 14.79
C PRO A 265 2.35 1.82 14.13
N SER A 266 3.32 2.17 13.29
CA SER A 266 3.34 3.41 12.51
C SER A 266 2.79 3.14 11.11
N PHE A 267 2.14 4.13 10.50
CA PHE A 267 1.67 4.04 9.12
C PHE A 267 2.82 3.86 8.10
N SER A 268 4.09 4.00 8.50
CA SER A 268 5.24 3.52 7.71
C SER A 268 5.16 2.03 7.35
N LEU A 269 4.32 1.23 8.02
CA LEU A 269 4.02 -0.14 7.63
C LEU A 269 3.51 -0.25 6.18
N ALA A 270 2.75 0.75 5.70
CA ALA A 270 2.29 0.80 4.32
C ALA A 270 3.44 0.69 3.30
N TYR A 271 4.60 1.27 3.59
CA TYR A 271 5.77 1.15 2.73
C TYR A 271 6.23 -0.31 2.61
N PHE A 272 6.28 -1.04 3.73
CA PHE A 272 6.68 -2.45 3.74
C PHE A 272 5.62 -3.37 3.15
N THR A 273 4.34 -3.04 3.32
CA THR A 273 3.25 -3.70 2.61
C THR A 273 3.47 -3.63 1.10
N GLU A 274 3.79 -2.46 0.59
CA GLU A 274 4.00 -2.25 -0.85
C GLU A 274 5.32 -2.89 -1.32
N ALA A 275 6.37 -2.86 -0.50
CA ALA A 275 7.61 -3.60 -0.73
C ALA A 275 7.43 -5.13 -0.77
N PHE A 276 6.32 -5.64 -0.25
CA PHE A 276 5.95 -7.05 -0.39
C PHE A 276 5.08 -7.28 -1.63
N PHE A 277 4.00 -6.50 -1.79
CA PHE A 277 2.99 -6.74 -2.82
C PHE A 277 3.43 -6.35 -4.23
N LEU A 278 4.20 -5.27 -4.41
CA LEU A 278 4.68 -4.87 -5.75
C LEU A 278 5.62 -5.90 -6.36
N PRO A 279 6.74 -6.29 -5.72
CA PRO A 279 7.60 -7.32 -6.28
C PRO A 279 6.89 -8.67 -6.34
N GLY A 280 6.03 -9.01 -5.37
CA GLY A 280 5.18 -10.20 -5.43
C GLY A 280 4.29 -10.23 -6.67
N GLY A 281 3.61 -9.13 -6.98
CA GLY A 281 2.80 -8.97 -8.19
C GLY A 281 3.62 -9.11 -9.46
N LEU A 282 4.82 -8.51 -9.50
CA LEU A 282 5.75 -8.65 -10.63
C LEU A 282 6.21 -10.10 -10.84
N VAL A 283 6.48 -10.85 -9.76
CA VAL A 283 6.78 -12.30 -9.84
C VAL A 283 5.60 -13.06 -10.46
N LEU A 284 4.38 -12.76 -10.04
CA LEU A 284 3.18 -13.45 -10.54
C LEU A 284 2.93 -13.22 -12.03
N VAL A 285 3.35 -12.08 -12.57
CA VAL A 285 3.28 -11.78 -14.02
C VAL A 285 4.56 -12.15 -14.78
N GLY A 286 5.47 -12.92 -14.17
CA GLY A 286 6.69 -13.44 -14.82
C GLY A 286 7.84 -12.43 -14.95
N ARG A 287 7.75 -11.26 -14.30
CA ARG A 287 8.75 -10.18 -14.34
C ARG A 287 9.74 -10.28 -13.19
N LEU A 288 10.52 -11.37 -13.17
CA LEU A 288 11.42 -11.69 -12.06
C LEU A 288 12.56 -10.68 -11.88
N LYS A 289 13.09 -10.14 -12.98
CA LYS A 289 14.18 -9.15 -12.93
C LYS A 289 13.69 -7.87 -12.28
N GLU A 290 12.54 -7.38 -12.73
CA GLU A 290 11.91 -6.17 -12.21
C GLU A 290 11.48 -6.37 -10.76
N ALA A 291 10.93 -7.54 -10.40
CA ALA A 291 10.62 -7.86 -9.01
C ALA A 291 11.85 -7.78 -8.10
N ALA A 292 12.98 -8.34 -8.52
CA ALA A 292 14.23 -8.31 -7.76
C ALA A 292 14.76 -6.88 -7.60
N VAL A 293 14.75 -6.08 -8.67
CA VAL A 293 15.15 -4.66 -8.64
C VAL A 293 14.24 -3.86 -7.71
N THR A 294 12.92 -4.03 -7.82
CA THR A 294 11.92 -3.37 -6.95
C THR A 294 12.17 -3.68 -5.48
N LEU A 295 12.31 -4.96 -5.14
CA LEU A 295 12.55 -5.37 -3.76
C LEU A 295 13.87 -4.80 -3.24
N ALA A 296 14.95 -4.89 -4.03
CA ALA A 296 16.24 -4.34 -3.65
C ALA A 296 16.18 -2.82 -3.44
N ALA A 297 15.60 -2.08 -4.38
CA ALA A 297 15.46 -0.62 -4.33
C ALA A 297 14.71 -0.18 -3.07
N MET A 298 13.52 -0.75 -2.82
CA MET A 298 12.72 -0.38 -1.66
C MET A 298 13.38 -0.77 -0.33
N MET A 299 14.01 -1.95 -0.26
CA MET A 299 14.69 -2.40 0.96
C MET A 299 15.95 -1.58 1.26
N LEU A 300 16.75 -1.23 0.25
CA LEU A 300 17.88 -0.33 0.40
C LEU A 300 17.45 1.06 0.87
N GLY A 301 16.35 1.59 0.32
CA GLY A 301 15.74 2.84 0.79
C GLY A 301 15.35 2.78 2.26
N ALA A 302 14.68 1.71 2.69
CA ALA A 302 14.30 1.50 4.08
C ALA A 302 15.52 1.37 5.02
N LEU A 303 16.57 0.67 4.59
CA LEU A 303 17.82 0.54 5.34
C LEU A 303 18.54 1.89 5.47
N LEU A 304 18.62 2.68 4.40
CA LEU A 304 19.16 4.02 4.41
C LEU A 304 18.38 4.92 5.38
N ALA A 305 17.05 4.87 5.32
CA ALA A 305 16.21 5.64 6.23
C ALA A 305 16.45 5.28 7.71
N ARG A 306 16.64 3.99 8.00
CA ARG A 306 16.99 3.52 9.33
C ARG A 306 18.38 3.98 9.77
N ALA A 307 19.37 3.91 8.88
CA ALA A 307 20.76 4.33 9.17
C ALA A 307 20.82 5.83 9.48
N VAL A 308 20.19 6.66 8.63
CA VAL A 308 20.13 8.13 8.79
C VAL A 308 19.36 8.53 10.07
N ARG A 309 18.40 7.72 10.53
CA ARG A 309 17.72 7.93 11.81
C ARG A 309 18.59 7.60 13.03
N ARG A 310 19.45 6.59 12.94
CA ARG A 310 20.31 6.13 14.06
C ARG A 310 21.55 6.99 14.28
N GLY A 311 22.04 7.70 13.26
CA GLY A 311 23.18 8.63 13.39
C GLY A 311 22.88 9.94 14.14
N ARG A 312 21.84 9.97 15.00
CA ARG A 312 21.37 11.11 15.81
C ARG A 312 20.97 10.64 17.20
#